data_AF-A0A0E0MRJ8-F1
#
_entry.id   AF-A0A0E0MRJ8-F1
#
_cell.length_a   1.000
_cell.length_b   1.000
_cell.length_c   1.000
_cell.angle_alpha   90.00
_cell.angle_beta   90.00
_cell.angle_gamma   90.00
#
_symmetry.space_group_name_H-M   'P 1'
#
loop_
_entity.id
_entity.type
_entity.pdbx_description
1 polymer ?
#
loop_
_entity_poly.entity_id
_entity_poly.type
_entity_poly.pdbx_seq_one_letter_code
_entity_poly.pdbx_strand_id
1 'polypeptide(L)'
;MAEEAWRERFRQRVAEVDDLFVEAFELLVDNARIHLEAQMLVGDAAAAARARIQLAQGALEDASGKLASAMSLMVGAKLLVLRGGSHDPLMPYHDIGHLGDEYAAEKNACAKLRGAEREAEEACARIGMCSGHLETISLLLDHENLPGVNDLIENERLDAAVDDLLAAIGKVESGKKMANDARLDMAAEAWRARFRERVVEAASRMARMERVQGHLAAAQGHLALAAPLLADNAAAAAARDRIQRVLGALGEASSDLAFAMSVMNGAKLLVFSDVIGIEQLGDQYFPEGNAGVVLHDSVEDVEEAFAMVDSCRSHLDAVLLLLDHPRLPGVDGLIQEELAAADGDLQAAIGNAELGTELAVGARQDVSGAN
;
A
#
# COMPACT_ATOMS: atom_id res chain seq x y z
N MET A 1 2.02 2.34 -18.14
CA MET A 1 3.32 1.76 -18.56
C MET A 1 4.49 2.69 -18.22
N ALA A 2 4.65 3.86 -18.88
CA ALA A 2 5.79 4.76 -18.59
C ALA A 2 5.65 5.54 -17.27
N GLU A 3 4.43 5.98 -16.94
CA GLU A 3 4.11 6.72 -15.72
C GLU A 3 4.39 5.92 -14.44
N GLU A 4 3.95 4.67 -14.44
CA GLU A 4 4.14 3.76 -13.31
C GLU A 4 5.62 3.36 -13.12
N ALA A 5 6.38 3.27 -14.24
CA ALA A 5 7.78 2.88 -14.20
C ALA A 5 8.66 3.94 -13.52
N TRP A 6 8.42 5.24 -13.74
CA TRP A 6 9.22 6.29 -13.09
C TRP A 6 8.82 6.47 -11.63
N ARG A 7 7.52 6.34 -11.29
CA ARG A 7 7.05 6.35 -9.89
C ARG A 7 7.70 5.24 -9.09
N GLU A 8 7.80 4.03 -9.65
CA GLU A 8 8.51 2.92 -9.01
C GLU A 8 9.97 3.28 -8.70
N ARG A 9 10.67 3.86 -9.68
CA ARG A 9 12.09 4.27 -9.48
C ARG A 9 12.20 5.39 -8.46
N PHE A 10 11.27 6.34 -8.46
CA PHE A 10 11.23 7.39 -7.46
C PHE A 10 11.09 6.79 -6.05
N ARG A 11 10.12 5.88 -5.84
CA ARG A 11 9.93 5.18 -4.57
C ARG A 11 11.18 4.42 -4.11
N GLN A 12 11.83 3.72 -5.04
CA GLN A 12 13.09 3.04 -4.76
C GLN A 12 14.18 4.02 -4.29
N ARG A 13 14.33 5.17 -4.96
CA ARG A 13 15.31 6.19 -4.57
C ARG A 13 15.01 6.77 -3.18
N VAL A 14 13.75 7.01 -2.84
CA VAL A 14 13.38 7.49 -1.50
C VAL A 14 13.74 6.46 -0.43
N ALA A 15 13.52 5.17 -0.69
CA ALA A 15 13.90 4.10 0.24
C ALA A 15 15.43 4.00 0.40
N GLU A 16 16.19 4.03 -0.70
CA GLU A 16 17.66 4.01 -0.66
C GLU A 16 18.24 5.21 0.11
N VAL A 17 17.59 6.38 0.05
CA VAL A 17 17.98 7.54 0.86
C VAL A 17 17.79 7.29 2.36
N ASP A 18 16.64 6.74 2.77
CA ASP A 18 16.37 6.41 4.18
C ASP A 18 17.42 5.43 4.72
N ASP A 19 17.72 4.38 3.95
CA ASP A 19 18.73 3.38 4.32
C ASP A 19 20.12 4.01 4.50
N LEU A 20 20.54 4.92 3.62
CA LEU A 20 21.83 5.61 3.74
C LEU A 20 21.91 6.52 4.97
N PHE A 21 20.81 7.15 5.37
CA PHE A 21 20.76 7.92 6.62
C PHE A 21 20.86 7.02 7.86
N VAL A 22 20.23 5.85 7.83
CA VAL A 22 20.34 4.84 8.89
C VAL A 22 21.80 4.40 9.03
N GLU A 23 22.44 4.03 7.93
CA GLU A 23 23.85 3.62 7.91
C GLU A 23 24.78 4.75 8.40
N ALA A 24 24.58 5.98 7.95
CA ALA A 24 25.36 7.13 8.40
C ALA A 24 25.20 7.36 9.92
N PHE A 25 23.97 7.23 10.43
CA PHE A 25 23.69 7.40 11.86
C PHE A 25 24.42 6.33 12.70
N GLU A 26 24.34 5.07 12.31
CA GLU A 26 25.03 3.96 12.96
C GLU A 26 26.55 4.14 12.95
N LEU A 27 27.13 4.60 11.83
CA LEU A 27 28.56 4.92 11.75
C LEU A 27 28.99 6.00 12.75
N LEU A 28 28.20 7.06 12.91
CA LEU A 28 28.52 8.13 13.85
C LEU A 28 28.35 7.70 15.32
N VAL A 29 27.25 7.03 15.65
CA VAL A 29 26.90 6.66 17.03
C VAL A 29 27.69 5.45 17.52
N ASP A 30 27.76 4.39 16.71
CA ASP A 30 28.30 3.11 17.16
C ASP A 30 29.79 2.94 16.84
N ASN A 31 30.36 3.78 15.97
CA ASN A 31 31.78 3.69 15.61
C ASN A 31 32.56 4.95 15.99
N ALA A 32 32.23 6.11 15.42
CA ALA A 32 32.99 7.33 15.68
C ALA A 32 32.94 7.71 17.17
N ARG A 33 31.73 7.82 17.74
CA ARG A 33 31.54 8.29 19.12
C ARG A 33 32.26 7.43 20.16
N ILE A 34 32.21 6.11 20.03
CA ILE A 34 32.90 5.18 20.96
C ILE A 34 34.41 5.47 21.01
N HIS A 35 35.02 5.78 19.88
CA HIS A 35 36.45 6.10 19.81
C HIS A 35 36.79 7.48 20.35
N LEU A 36 35.90 8.47 20.17
CA LEU A 36 36.09 9.82 20.69
C LEU A 36 35.85 9.95 22.18
N GLU A 37 35.00 9.13 22.80
CA GLU A 37 34.68 9.23 24.24
C GLU A 37 35.83 8.80 25.14
N ALA A 38 36.74 7.95 24.65
CA ALA A 38 37.91 7.50 25.39
C ALA A 38 38.99 8.60 25.52
N GLN A 39 39.64 8.66 26.68
CA GLN A 39 40.73 9.61 26.94
C GLN A 39 41.89 9.45 25.95
N MET A 40 42.48 10.58 25.57
CA MET A 40 43.64 10.68 24.69
C MET A 40 44.78 11.39 25.42
N LEU A 41 45.88 10.67 25.66
CA LEU A 41 47.01 11.16 26.46
C LEU A 41 48.34 10.92 25.72
N VAL A 42 49.33 11.77 25.97
CA VAL A 42 50.71 11.58 25.49
C VAL A 42 51.46 10.47 26.24
N GLY A 43 52.70 10.16 25.80
CA GLY A 43 53.55 9.13 26.41
C GLY A 43 53.14 7.71 26.01
N ASP A 44 53.18 6.76 26.95
CA ASP A 44 52.89 5.33 26.69
C ASP A 44 51.47 5.08 26.12
N ALA A 45 50.53 6.00 26.37
CA ALA A 45 49.15 5.93 25.87
C ALA A 45 48.98 6.48 24.44
N ALA A 46 49.98 7.19 23.89
CA ALA A 46 49.83 7.92 22.62
C ALA A 46 49.58 7.00 21.43
N ALA A 47 50.14 5.79 21.42
CA ALA A 47 49.88 4.81 20.36
C ALA A 47 48.40 4.37 20.32
N ALA A 48 47.80 4.15 21.49
CA ALA A 48 46.38 3.80 21.59
C ALA A 48 45.48 4.99 21.21
N ALA A 49 45.86 6.22 21.57
CA ALA A 49 45.15 7.42 21.15
C ALA A 49 45.16 7.58 19.61
N ARG A 50 46.32 7.41 18.96
CA ARG A 50 46.42 7.44 17.48
C ARG A 50 45.55 6.38 16.81
N ALA A 51 45.53 5.15 17.33
CA ALA A 51 44.68 4.09 16.80
C ALA A 51 43.19 4.46 16.87
N ARG A 52 42.75 5.07 17.97
CA ARG A 52 41.35 5.55 18.11
C ARG A 52 41.04 6.69 17.16
N ILE A 53 41.95 7.64 17.00
CA ILE A 53 41.80 8.75 16.04
C ILE A 53 41.61 8.21 14.62
N GLN A 54 42.44 7.25 14.20
CA GLN A 54 42.33 6.64 12.88
C GLN A 54 40.99 5.92 12.67
N LEU A 55 40.54 5.16 13.67
CA LEU A 55 39.24 4.48 13.60
C LEU A 55 38.07 5.47 13.55
N ALA A 56 38.14 6.54 14.35
CA ALA A 56 37.16 7.61 14.32
C ALA A 56 37.11 8.32 12.97
N GLN A 57 38.27 8.70 12.42
CA GLN A 57 38.38 9.34 11.11
C GLN A 57 37.82 8.47 10.00
N GLY A 58 38.10 7.15 10.02
CA GLY A 58 37.53 6.21 9.06
C GLY A 58 36.00 6.17 9.13
N ALA A 59 35.43 6.09 10.34
CA ALA A 59 33.98 6.10 10.52
C ALA A 59 33.33 7.42 10.08
N LEU A 60 33.98 8.55 10.35
CA LEU A 60 33.55 9.89 9.89
C LEU A 60 33.58 10.01 8.37
N GLU A 61 34.64 9.51 7.72
CA GLU A 61 34.77 9.49 6.27
C GLU A 61 33.69 8.61 5.61
N ASP A 62 33.48 7.41 6.13
CA ASP A 62 32.44 6.50 5.66
C ASP A 62 31.05 7.13 5.80
N ALA A 63 30.74 7.73 6.96
CA ALA A 63 29.46 8.40 7.20
C ALA A 63 29.24 9.57 6.22
N SER A 64 30.26 10.40 6.00
CA SER A 64 30.23 11.47 5.01
C SER A 64 29.99 10.92 3.59
N GLY A 65 30.62 9.80 3.23
CA GLY A 65 30.39 9.10 1.96
C GLY A 65 28.95 8.62 1.77
N LYS A 66 28.32 8.10 2.83
CA LYS A 66 26.90 7.71 2.84
C LYS A 66 25.98 8.92 2.63
N LEU A 67 26.22 10.01 3.34
CA LEU A 67 25.46 11.26 3.19
C LEU A 67 25.62 11.86 1.79
N ALA A 68 26.83 11.85 1.22
CA ALA A 68 27.07 12.30 -0.15
C ALA A 68 26.30 11.46 -1.18
N SER A 69 26.25 10.14 -0.98
CA SER A 69 25.45 9.24 -1.81
C SER A 69 23.96 9.50 -1.65
N ALA A 70 23.47 9.76 -0.42
CA ALA A 70 22.07 10.12 -0.17
C ALA A 70 21.68 11.40 -0.91
N MET A 71 22.50 12.46 -0.82
CA MET A 71 22.26 13.72 -1.55
C MET A 71 22.21 13.50 -3.07
N SER A 72 23.12 12.68 -3.62
CA SER A 72 23.10 12.34 -5.05
C SER A 72 21.80 11.63 -5.46
N LEU A 73 21.30 10.70 -4.63
CA LEU A 73 20.02 10.03 -4.85
C LEU A 73 18.84 10.99 -4.74
N MET A 74 18.85 11.96 -3.83
CA MET A 74 17.80 12.99 -3.72
C MET A 74 17.73 13.86 -4.97
N VAL A 75 18.88 14.25 -5.52
CA VAL A 75 18.95 14.97 -6.80
C VAL A 75 18.37 14.10 -7.92
N GLY A 76 18.75 12.82 -7.96
CA GLY A 76 18.19 11.85 -8.91
C GLY A 76 16.66 11.70 -8.77
N ALA A 77 16.16 11.63 -7.54
CA ALA A 77 14.74 11.53 -7.23
C ALA A 77 13.98 12.78 -7.71
N LYS A 78 14.52 13.98 -7.46
CA LYS A 78 13.96 15.24 -7.97
C LYS A 78 13.90 15.26 -9.49
N LEU A 79 14.96 14.83 -10.17
CA LEU A 79 14.99 14.78 -11.64
C LEU A 79 13.97 13.78 -12.21
N LEU A 80 13.79 12.63 -11.54
CA LEU A 80 12.76 11.66 -11.92
C LEU A 80 11.36 12.27 -11.86
N VAL A 81 11.03 13.00 -10.79
CA VAL A 81 9.73 13.65 -10.63
C VAL A 81 9.52 14.74 -11.68
N LEU A 82 10.50 15.62 -11.88
CA LEU A 82 10.39 16.72 -12.85
C LEU A 82 10.20 16.24 -14.29
N ARG A 83 10.81 15.09 -14.63
CA ARG A 83 10.70 14.49 -15.96
C ARG A 83 9.46 13.61 -16.09
N GLY A 84 9.15 12.83 -15.06
CA GLY A 84 8.05 11.88 -15.03
C GLY A 84 6.69 12.53 -14.94
N GLY A 85 6.59 13.66 -14.21
CA GLY A 85 5.37 14.46 -14.11
C GLY A 85 5.15 15.42 -15.27
N SER A 86 6.13 15.59 -16.18
CA SER A 86 5.94 16.43 -17.37
C SER A 86 5.09 15.72 -18.43
N HIS A 87 4.28 16.50 -19.15
CA HIS A 87 3.51 16.05 -20.30
C HIS A 87 4.40 15.60 -21.47
N ASP A 88 5.63 16.12 -21.53
CA ASP A 88 6.67 15.71 -22.48
C ASP A 88 7.96 15.37 -21.73
N PRO A 89 8.39 14.09 -21.70
CA PRO A 89 9.65 13.68 -21.07
C PRO A 89 10.92 14.30 -21.66
N LEU A 90 10.85 14.94 -22.83
CA LEU A 90 11.93 15.73 -23.43
C LEU A 90 11.93 17.19 -22.97
N MET A 91 10.83 17.65 -22.35
CA MET A 91 10.65 19.00 -21.80
C MET A 91 10.27 18.89 -20.31
N PRO A 92 11.20 18.46 -19.43
CA PRO A 92 10.91 18.33 -18.00
C PRO A 92 10.59 19.69 -17.38
N TYR A 93 9.79 19.68 -16.31
CA TYR A 93 9.55 20.89 -15.54
C TYR A 93 10.83 21.42 -14.91
N HIS A 94 10.93 22.74 -14.77
CA HIS A 94 12.06 23.38 -14.10
C HIS A 94 11.91 23.43 -12.58
N ASP A 95 10.69 23.31 -12.08
CA ASP A 95 10.40 23.34 -10.65
C ASP A 95 9.20 22.44 -10.28
N ILE A 96 9.25 21.88 -9.08
CA ILE A 96 8.25 20.94 -8.52
C ILE A 96 6.87 21.62 -8.40
N GLY A 97 6.82 22.95 -8.22
CA GLY A 97 5.56 23.71 -8.15
C GLY A 97 4.75 23.70 -9.45
N HIS A 98 5.33 23.29 -10.58
CA HIS A 98 4.62 23.17 -11.86
C HIS A 98 3.91 21.82 -12.05
N LEU A 99 4.13 20.86 -11.15
CA LEU A 99 3.42 19.59 -11.16
C LEU A 99 1.94 19.83 -10.83
N GLY A 100 1.05 19.02 -11.40
CA GLY A 100 -0.38 19.02 -11.06
C GLY A 100 -0.66 18.48 -9.66
N ASP A 101 -1.90 18.59 -9.21
CA ASP A 101 -2.34 18.15 -7.87
C ASP A 101 -2.33 16.62 -7.74
N GLU A 102 -2.41 15.91 -8.87
CA GLU A 102 -2.25 14.46 -8.96
C GLU A 102 -0.86 13.94 -8.53
N TYR A 103 0.11 14.84 -8.34
CA TYR A 103 1.46 14.52 -7.84
C TYR A 103 1.72 15.06 -6.43
N ALA A 104 0.67 15.27 -5.62
CA ALA A 104 0.80 15.81 -4.27
C ALA A 104 1.75 14.98 -3.37
N ALA A 105 1.70 13.65 -3.47
CA ALA A 105 2.58 12.77 -2.72
C ALA A 105 4.05 12.96 -3.11
N GLU A 106 4.35 13.03 -4.41
CA GLU A 106 5.71 13.26 -4.91
C GLU A 106 6.21 14.67 -4.57
N LYS A 107 5.34 15.69 -4.63
CA LYS A 107 5.66 17.06 -4.17
C LYS A 107 6.06 17.07 -2.70
N ASN A 108 5.28 16.44 -1.84
CA ASN A 108 5.52 16.36 -0.40
C ASN A 108 6.80 15.58 -0.08
N ALA A 109 6.99 14.42 -0.71
CA ALA A 109 8.21 13.64 -0.59
C ALA A 109 9.44 14.45 -1.03
N CYS A 110 9.39 15.15 -2.17
CA CYS A 110 10.49 16.01 -2.60
C CYS A 110 10.76 17.19 -1.65
N ALA A 111 9.73 17.76 -1.03
CA ALA A 111 9.91 18.82 -0.04
C ALA A 111 10.65 18.29 1.21
N LYS A 112 10.28 17.09 1.68
CA LYS A 112 10.96 16.39 2.78
C LYS A 112 12.40 16.03 2.42
N LEU A 113 12.64 15.50 1.22
CA LEU A 113 13.99 15.19 0.73
C LEU A 113 14.88 16.44 0.62
N ARG A 114 14.34 17.59 0.20
CA ARG A 114 15.07 18.87 0.23
C ARG A 114 15.40 19.33 1.65
N GLY A 115 14.53 19.01 2.62
CA GLY A 115 14.83 19.17 4.04
C GLY A 115 16.01 18.29 4.46
N ALA A 116 15.94 17.00 4.16
CA ALA A 116 16.99 16.03 4.46
C ALA A 116 18.34 16.37 3.80
N GLU A 117 18.32 16.89 2.57
CA GLU A 117 19.51 17.36 1.85
C GLU A 117 20.25 18.45 2.64
N ARG A 118 19.54 19.46 3.13
CA ARG A 118 20.13 20.53 3.95
C ARG A 118 20.70 20.00 5.26
N GLU A 119 20.01 19.06 5.90
CA GLU A 119 20.51 18.44 7.14
C GLU A 119 21.75 17.59 6.85
N ALA A 120 21.83 16.90 5.70
CA ALA A 120 23.02 16.17 5.28
C ALA A 120 24.21 17.10 4.98
N GLU A 121 23.99 18.24 4.31
CA GLU A 121 25.02 19.24 4.08
C GLU A 121 25.59 19.78 5.40
N GLU A 122 24.72 20.14 6.34
CA GLU A 122 25.12 20.60 7.67
C GLU A 122 25.84 19.50 8.46
N ALA A 123 25.39 18.25 8.38
CA ALA A 123 26.07 17.11 8.99
C ALA A 123 27.48 16.90 8.41
N CYS A 124 27.64 16.94 7.08
CA CYS A 124 28.95 16.83 6.42
C CYS A 124 29.90 17.95 6.85
N ALA A 125 29.40 19.19 6.99
CA ALA A 125 30.21 20.31 7.48
C ALA A 125 30.69 20.06 8.92
N ARG A 126 29.82 19.55 9.81
CA ARG A 126 30.16 19.19 11.19
C ARG A 126 31.16 18.03 11.27
N ILE A 127 30.97 17.01 10.44
CA ILE A 127 31.92 15.90 10.30
C ILE A 127 33.30 16.42 9.88
N GLY A 128 33.35 17.34 8.92
CA GLY A 128 34.60 17.96 8.48
C GLY A 128 35.33 18.72 9.61
N MET A 129 34.61 19.47 10.44
CA MET A 129 35.19 20.16 11.59
C MET A 129 35.69 19.17 12.65
N CYS A 130 34.90 18.16 12.99
CA CYS A 130 35.30 17.07 13.89
C CYS A 130 36.59 16.39 13.41
N SER A 131 36.71 16.07 12.12
CA SER A 131 37.92 15.49 11.54
C SER A 131 39.13 16.42 11.67
N GLY A 132 38.97 17.73 11.47
CA GLY A 132 40.03 18.72 11.68
C GLY A 132 40.50 18.82 13.14
N HIS A 133 39.58 18.70 14.09
CA HIS A 133 39.92 18.62 15.52
C HIS A 133 40.72 17.34 15.84
N LEU A 134 40.34 16.20 15.26
CA LEU A 134 41.08 14.95 15.41
C LEU A 134 42.49 15.01 14.80
N GLU A 135 42.67 15.69 13.67
CA GLU A 135 44.00 15.96 13.09
C GLU A 135 44.85 16.83 14.03
N THR A 136 44.24 17.85 14.64
CA THR A 136 44.89 18.72 15.63
C THR A 136 45.35 17.92 16.84
N ILE A 137 44.50 17.03 17.37
CA ILE A 137 44.88 16.11 18.47
C ILE A 137 46.04 15.21 18.04
N SER A 138 46.00 14.66 16.82
CA SER A 138 47.08 13.82 16.31
C SER A 138 48.42 14.56 16.25
N LEU A 139 48.43 15.84 15.89
CA LEU A 139 49.63 16.68 15.92
C LEU A 139 50.12 16.93 17.35
N LEU A 140 49.21 17.23 18.29
CA LEU A 140 49.57 17.45 19.69
C LEU A 140 50.19 16.21 20.35
N LEU A 141 49.77 15.00 19.93
CA LEU A 141 50.36 13.74 20.40
C LEU A 141 51.84 13.57 20.04
N ASP A 142 52.36 14.32 19.07
CA ASP A 142 53.78 14.32 18.69
C ASP A 142 54.62 15.32 19.52
N HIS A 143 53.98 16.10 20.39
CA HIS A 143 54.60 17.17 21.17
C HIS A 143 54.52 16.92 22.68
N GLU A 144 54.97 15.74 23.14
CA GLU A 144 54.89 15.32 24.56
C GLU A 144 55.57 16.27 25.56
N ASN A 145 56.56 17.04 25.10
CA ASN A 145 57.31 17.99 25.91
C ASN A 145 56.64 19.37 26.03
N LEU A 146 55.52 19.60 25.35
CA LEU A 146 54.78 20.84 25.43
C LEU A 146 54.06 20.94 26.80
N PRO A 147 54.28 22.01 27.59
CA PRO A 147 53.64 22.17 28.89
C PRO A 147 52.10 22.20 28.75
N GLY A 148 51.41 21.35 29.51
CA GLY A 148 49.94 21.28 29.50
C GLY A 148 49.33 20.61 28.26
N VAL A 149 50.12 19.89 27.45
CA VAL A 149 49.62 19.27 26.20
C VAL A 149 48.45 18.31 26.40
N ASN A 150 48.40 17.57 27.52
CA ASN A 150 47.28 16.69 27.82
C ASN A 150 45.98 17.48 28.05
N ASP A 151 46.04 18.64 28.70
CA ASP A 151 44.87 19.50 28.90
C ASP A 151 44.40 20.08 27.57
N LEU A 152 45.34 20.45 26.68
CA LEU A 152 45.02 20.91 25.33
C LEU A 152 44.34 19.80 24.50
N ILE A 153 44.88 18.57 24.55
CA ILE A 153 44.30 17.41 23.85
C ILE A 153 42.89 17.13 24.35
N GLU A 154 42.68 17.09 25.67
CA GLU A 154 41.37 16.78 26.23
C GLU A 154 40.35 17.90 25.99
N ASN A 155 40.77 19.17 25.99
CA ASN A 155 39.91 20.29 25.59
C ASN A 155 39.51 20.18 24.11
N GLU A 156 40.47 19.92 23.22
CA GLU A 156 40.20 19.75 21.79
C GLU A 156 39.27 18.54 21.53
N ARG A 157 39.42 17.48 22.32
CA ARG A 157 38.58 16.27 22.23
C ARG A 157 37.16 16.52 22.73
N LEU A 158 37.01 17.01 23.95
CA LEU A 158 35.70 17.10 24.63
C LEU A 158 34.89 18.31 24.18
N ASP A 159 35.52 19.48 24.09
CA ASP A 159 34.80 20.74 23.87
C ASP A 159 34.62 21.03 22.38
N ALA A 160 35.47 20.49 21.50
CA ALA A 160 35.40 20.72 20.07
C ALA A 160 34.99 19.46 19.29
N ALA A 161 35.83 18.41 19.27
CA ALA A 161 35.57 17.23 18.45
C ALA A 161 34.27 16.49 18.82
N VAL A 162 34.02 16.27 20.12
CA VAL A 162 32.79 15.62 20.60
C VAL A 162 31.56 16.50 20.37
N ASP A 163 31.67 17.82 20.55
CA ASP A 163 30.55 18.75 20.31
C ASP A 163 30.13 18.75 18.84
N ASP A 164 31.09 18.84 17.92
CA ASP A 164 30.82 18.77 16.48
C ASP A 164 30.28 17.41 16.05
N LEU A 165 30.76 16.30 16.65
CA LEU A 165 30.20 14.98 16.40
C LEU A 165 28.74 14.87 16.86
N LEU A 166 28.41 15.38 18.06
CA LEU A 166 27.04 15.37 18.57
C LEU A 166 26.12 16.25 17.71
N ALA A 167 26.62 17.40 17.25
CA ALA A 167 25.91 18.24 16.31
C ALA A 167 25.68 17.52 14.97
N ALA A 168 26.68 16.80 14.43
CA ALA A 168 26.53 15.99 13.23
C ALA A 168 25.46 14.88 13.43
N ILE A 169 25.50 14.16 14.55
CA ILE A 169 24.51 13.11 14.88
C ILE A 169 23.09 13.69 14.89
N GLY A 170 22.89 14.84 15.54
CA GLY A 170 21.57 15.49 15.59
C GLY A 170 21.07 15.89 14.19
N LYS A 171 21.98 16.28 13.29
CA LYS A 171 21.65 16.61 11.90
C LYS A 171 21.29 15.38 11.08
N VAL A 172 22.07 14.30 11.21
CA VAL A 172 21.75 13.02 10.57
C VAL A 172 20.42 12.46 11.08
N GLU A 173 20.12 12.57 12.37
CA GLU A 173 18.84 12.12 12.95
C GLU A 173 17.64 12.92 12.38
N SER A 174 17.78 14.25 12.29
CA SER A 174 16.77 15.12 11.66
C SER A 174 16.54 14.74 10.18
N GLY A 175 17.63 14.59 9.40
CA GLY A 175 17.55 14.20 7.99
C GLY A 175 16.97 12.80 7.79
N LYS A 176 17.35 11.83 8.63
CA LYS A 176 16.79 10.48 8.66
C LYS A 176 15.28 10.50 8.85
N LYS A 177 14.78 11.28 9.82
CA LYS A 177 13.35 11.42 10.06
C LYS A 177 12.62 11.94 8.82
N MET A 178 13.16 12.97 8.17
CA MET A 178 12.56 13.52 6.94
C MET A 178 12.58 12.52 5.77
N ALA A 179 13.66 11.75 5.61
CA ALA A 179 13.76 10.70 4.60
C ALA A 179 12.74 9.58 4.85
N ASN A 180 12.59 9.14 6.10
CA ASN A 180 11.61 8.14 6.50
C ASN A 180 10.18 8.65 6.27
N ASP A 181 9.87 9.88 6.65
CA ASP A 181 8.57 10.51 6.41
C ASP A 181 8.26 10.62 4.91
N ALA A 182 9.27 10.82 4.05
CA ALA A 182 9.10 10.79 2.60
C ALA A 182 8.83 9.38 2.09
N ARG A 183 9.51 8.36 2.65
CA ARG A 183 9.31 6.95 2.31
C ARG A 183 7.90 6.49 2.67
N LEU A 184 7.38 6.90 3.83
CA LEU A 184 6.03 6.58 4.29
C LEU A 184 4.95 7.21 3.39
N ASP A 185 5.09 8.50 3.03
CA ASP A 185 4.17 9.14 2.08
C ASP A 185 4.07 8.35 0.76
N MET A 186 5.22 7.92 0.25
CA MET A 186 5.28 7.19 -1.00
C MET A 186 4.77 5.76 -0.91
N ALA A 187 4.94 5.10 0.23
CA ALA A 187 4.34 3.80 0.49
C ALA A 187 2.81 3.91 0.58
N ALA A 188 2.29 4.95 1.24
CA ALA A 188 0.86 5.24 1.31
C ALA A 188 0.27 5.53 -0.07
N GLU A 189 0.94 6.30 -0.92
CA GLU A 189 0.47 6.55 -2.29
C GLU A 189 0.52 5.29 -3.17
N ALA A 190 1.54 4.43 -3.03
CA ALA A 190 1.58 3.15 -3.73
C ALA A 190 0.44 2.22 -3.31
N TRP A 191 0.10 2.19 -2.02
CA TRP A 191 -1.06 1.50 -1.51
C TRP A 191 -2.35 2.10 -2.09
N ARG A 192 -2.49 3.43 -2.08
CA ARG A 192 -3.65 4.15 -2.62
C ARG A 192 -3.91 3.78 -4.07
N ALA A 193 -2.88 3.83 -4.92
CA ALA A 193 -3.00 3.50 -6.34
C ALA A 193 -3.49 2.06 -6.56
N ARG A 194 -2.92 1.09 -5.83
CA ARG A 194 -3.33 -0.33 -5.90
C ARG A 194 -4.77 -0.53 -5.41
N PHE A 195 -5.13 0.14 -4.32
CA PHE A 195 -6.48 0.06 -3.77
C PHE A 195 -7.50 0.60 -4.79
N ARG A 196 -7.25 1.79 -5.36
CA ARG A 196 -8.10 2.39 -6.39
C ARG A 196 -8.26 1.48 -7.61
N GLU A 197 -7.16 0.89 -8.09
CA GLU A 197 -7.20 -0.07 -9.19
C GLU A 197 -8.12 -1.26 -8.87
N ARG A 198 -8.01 -1.83 -7.67
CA ARG A 198 -8.87 -2.94 -7.23
C ARG A 198 -10.33 -2.55 -7.07
N VAL A 199 -10.62 -1.36 -6.57
CA VAL A 199 -12.00 -0.84 -6.47
C VAL A 199 -12.59 -0.67 -7.88
N VAL A 200 -11.83 -0.10 -8.82
CA VAL A 200 -12.25 0.06 -10.22
C VAL A 200 -12.44 -1.30 -10.89
N GLU A 201 -11.55 -2.27 -10.64
CA GLU A 201 -11.70 -3.63 -11.15
C GLU A 201 -12.98 -4.27 -10.58
N ALA A 202 -13.17 -4.24 -9.26
CA ALA A 202 -14.35 -4.77 -8.59
C ALA A 202 -15.63 -4.18 -9.18
N ALA A 203 -15.75 -2.84 -9.23
CA ALA A 203 -16.90 -2.16 -9.80
C ALA A 203 -17.11 -2.46 -11.30
N SER A 204 -16.03 -2.59 -12.09
CA SER A 204 -16.13 -2.94 -13.51
C SER A 204 -16.58 -4.38 -13.73
N ARG A 205 -16.26 -5.29 -12.80
CA ARG A 205 -16.76 -6.66 -12.80
C ARG A 205 -18.21 -6.72 -12.33
N MET A 206 -18.58 -5.93 -11.32
CA MET A 206 -19.96 -5.77 -10.88
C MET A 206 -20.83 -5.14 -11.97
N ALA A 207 -20.32 -4.19 -12.76
CA ALA A 207 -21.03 -3.68 -13.94
C ALA A 207 -21.29 -4.77 -15.01
N ARG A 208 -20.53 -5.88 -15.02
CA ARG A 208 -20.82 -7.04 -15.87
C ARG A 208 -21.89 -7.96 -15.28
N MET A 209 -22.36 -7.72 -14.05
CA MET A 209 -23.50 -8.39 -13.44
C MET A 209 -24.84 -8.07 -14.11
N GLU A 210 -24.90 -7.16 -15.10
CA GLU A 210 -26.03 -7.14 -16.05
C GLU A 210 -26.27 -8.53 -16.68
N ARG A 211 -25.21 -9.35 -16.83
CA ARG A 211 -25.34 -10.74 -17.25
C ARG A 211 -25.96 -11.61 -16.17
N VAL A 212 -25.48 -11.51 -14.92
CA VAL A 212 -26.05 -12.22 -13.78
C VAL A 212 -27.53 -11.88 -13.62
N GLN A 213 -27.88 -10.60 -13.64
CA GLN A 213 -29.26 -10.12 -13.66
C GLN A 213 -30.03 -10.67 -14.87
N GLY A 214 -29.41 -10.72 -16.05
CA GLY A 214 -30.00 -11.35 -17.24
C GLY A 214 -30.27 -12.85 -17.06
N HIS A 215 -29.36 -13.59 -16.44
CA HIS A 215 -29.49 -15.01 -16.14
C HIS A 215 -30.57 -15.24 -15.06
N LEU A 216 -30.59 -14.42 -14.00
CA LEU A 216 -31.60 -14.50 -12.93
C LEU A 216 -32.99 -14.09 -13.44
N ALA A 217 -33.11 -13.06 -14.29
CA ALA A 217 -34.36 -12.67 -14.92
C ALA A 217 -34.86 -13.73 -15.92
N ALA A 218 -33.96 -14.36 -16.68
CA ALA A 218 -34.31 -15.48 -17.55
C ALA A 218 -34.78 -16.70 -16.74
N ALA A 219 -34.09 -17.01 -15.63
CA ALA A 219 -34.49 -18.02 -14.67
C ALA A 219 -35.90 -17.73 -14.12
N GLN A 220 -36.17 -16.48 -13.73
CA GLN A 220 -37.47 -16.07 -13.21
C GLN A 220 -38.58 -16.21 -14.27
N GLY A 221 -38.30 -15.79 -15.50
CA GLY A 221 -39.22 -15.95 -16.63
C GLY A 221 -39.53 -17.43 -16.94
N HIS A 222 -38.53 -18.31 -16.86
CA HIS A 222 -38.73 -19.74 -17.05
C HIS A 222 -39.47 -20.40 -15.88
N LEU A 223 -39.24 -19.96 -14.65
CA LEU A 223 -39.89 -20.45 -13.45
C LEU A 223 -41.39 -20.07 -13.41
N ALA A 224 -41.71 -18.81 -13.71
CA ALA A 224 -43.09 -18.33 -13.83
C ALA A 224 -43.89 -19.11 -14.89
N LEU A 225 -43.22 -19.55 -15.96
CA LEU A 225 -43.83 -20.39 -16.99
C LEU A 225 -43.96 -21.86 -16.58
N ALA A 226 -43.17 -22.37 -15.63
CA ALA A 226 -43.24 -23.75 -15.16
C ALA A 226 -44.41 -23.98 -14.18
N ALA A 227 -44.76 -22.97 -13.38
CA ALA A 227 -45.79 -23.04 -12.34
C ALA A 227 -47.20 -23.53 -12.77
N PRO A 228 -47.76 -23.18 -13.95
CA PRO A 228 -49.12 -23.59 -14.32
C PRO A 228 -49.24 -24.97 -15.01
N LEU A 229 -48.18 -25.76 -15.12
CA LEU A 229 -48.14 -26.98 -15.95
C LEU A 229 -48.09 -28.29 -15.15
N LEU A 230 -49.20 -28.67 -14.49
CA LEU A 230 -49.28 -29.96 -13.76
C LEU A 230 -50.63 -30.66 -13.97
N ALA A 231 -50.98 -30.96 -15.23
CA ALA A 231 -52.23 -31.68 -15.56
C ALA A 231 -52.04 -32.96 -16.39
N ASP A 232 -50.92 -33.11 -17.13
CA ASP A 232 -50.63 -34.31 -17.91
C ASP A 232 -49.11 -34.55 -18.12
N ASN A 233 -48.75 -35.71 -18.69
CA ASN A 233 -47.35 -36.11 -18.91
C ASN A 233 -46.58 -35.20 -19.87
N ALA A 234 -47.25 -34.52 -20.81
CA ALA A 234 -46.60 -33.60 -21.73
C ALA A 234 -46.26 -32.28 -21.03
N ALA A 235 -47.14 -31.81 -20.15
CA ALA A 235 -46.92 -30.68 -19.26
C ALA A 235 -45.73 -30.94 -18.30
N ALA A 236 -45.63 -32.14 -17.74
CA ALA A 236 -44.51 -32.52 -16.87
C ALA A 236 -43.15 -32.58 -17.60
N ALA A 237 -43.12 -32.99 -18.88
CA ALA A 237 -41.89 -32.96 -19.68
C ALA A 237 -41.46 -31.52 -20.01
N ALA A 238 -42.42 -30.65 -20.34
CA ALA A 238 -42.16 -29.23 -20.57
C ALA A 238 -41.71 -28.49 -19.29
N ALA A 239 -42.27 -28.85 -18.13
CA ALA A 239 -41.84 -28.34 -16.84
C ALA A 239 -40.38 -28.73 -16.53
N ARG A 240 -39.99 -30.00 -16.75
CA ARG A 240 -38.59 -30.44 -16.59
C ARG A 240 -37.61 -29.67 -17.46
N ASP A 241 -37.91 -29.52 -18.75
CA ASP A 241 -37.06 -28.76 -19.68
C ASP A 241 -36.90 -27.29 -19.26
N ARG A 242 -37.98 -26.66 -18.76
CA ARG A 242 -37.90 -25.30 -18.21
C ARG A 242 -37.05 -25.23 -16.94
N ILE A 243 -37.25 -26.14 -15.99
CA ILE A 243 -36.47 -26.19 -14.75
C ILE A 243 -34.99 -26.44 -15.04
N GLN A 244 -34.65 -27.30 -16.01
CA GLN A 244 -33.27 -27.52 -16.42
C GLN A 244 -32.62 -26.27 -17.01
N ARG A 245 -33.37 -25.44 -17.75
CA ARG A 245 -32.88 -24.14 -18.22
C ARG A 245 -32.66 -23.16 -17.08
N VAL A 246 -33.55 -23.14 -16.08
CA VAL A 246 -33.38 -22.35 -14.86
C VAL A 246 -32.08 -22.76 -14.15
N LEU A 247 -31.89 -24.05 -13.89
CA LEU A 247 -30.67 -24.57 -13.26
C LEU A 247 -29.39 -24.23 -14.05
N GLY A 248 -29.45 -24.25 -15.38
CA GLY A 248 -28.34 -23.81 -16.24
C GLY A 248 -28.00 -22.33 -16.03
N ALA A 249 -29.02 -21.45 -16.06
CA ALA A 249 -28.84 -20.02 -15.84
C ALA A 249 -28.35 -19.70 -14.41
N LEU A 250 -28.85 -20.41 -13.40
CA LEU A 250 -28.38 -20.29 -12.01
C LEU A 250 -26.93 -20.77 -11.86
N GLY A 251 -26.51 -21.79 -12.62
CA GLY A 251 -25.12 -22.23 -12.66
C GLY A 251 -24.17 -21.17 -13.23
N GLU A 252 -24.58 -20.48 -14.30
CA GLU A 252 -23.83 -19.35 -14.86
C GLU A 252 -23.77 -18.18 -13.87
N ALA A 253 -24.91 -17.81 -13.26
CA ALA A 253 -24.98 -16.76 -12.23
C ALA A 253 -24.08 -17.04 -11.02
N SER A 254 -24.09 -18.28 -10.49
CA SER A 254 -23.25 -18.71 -9.38
C SER A 254 -21.75 -18.57 -9.70
N SER A 255 -21.33 -18.97 -10.91
CA SER A 255 -19.93 -18.81 -11.35
C SER A 255 -19.49 -17.34 -11.39
N ASP A 256 -20.35 -16.46 -11.92
CA ASP A 256 -20.05 -15.03 -12.03
C ASP A 256 -20.06 -14.33 -10.65
N LEU A 257 -20.99 -14.68 -9.76
CA LEU A 257 -21.03 -14.23 -8.37
C LEU A 257 -19.75 -14.65 -7.62
N ALA A 258 -19.33 -15.92 -7.74
CA ALA A 258 -18.10 -16.41 -7.13
C ALA A 258 -16.85 -15.66 -7.61
N PHE A 259 -16.80 -15.35 -8.91
CA PHE A 259 -15.70 -14.58 -9.46
C PHE A 259 -15.68 -13.13 -8.94
N ALA A 260 -16.85 -12.49 -8.84
CA ALA A 260 -16.97 -11.14 -8.31
C ALA A 260 -16.53 -11.06 -6.83
N MET A 261 -17.00 -11.99 -6.00
CA MET A 261 -16.59 -12.10 -4.58
C MET A 261 -15.07 -12.24 -4.46
N SER A 262 -14.42 -13.03 -5.31
CA SER A 262 -12.96 -13.19 -5.28
C SER A 262 -12.21 -11.88 -5.52
N VAL A 263 -12.65 -11.07 -6.49
CA VAL A 263 -12.05 -9.77 -6.80
C VAL A 263 -12.28 -8.77 -5.67
N MET A 264 -13.50 -8.73 -5.12
CA MET A 264 -13.86 -7.83 -4.02
C MET A 264 -13.14 -8.19 -2.73
N ASN A 265 -13.01 -9.48 -2.42
CA ASN A 265 -12.17 -9.95 -1.31
C ASN A 265 -10.70 -9.58 -1.50
N GLY A 266 -10.20 -9.56 -2.75
CA GLY A 266 -8.88 -9.01 -3.06
C GLY A 266 -8.73 -7.52 -2.70
N ALA A 267 -9.76 -6.71 -2.96
CA ALA A 267 -9.79 -5.29 -2.57
C ALA A 267 -9.89 -5.13 -1.04
N LYS A 268 -10.76 -5.92 -0.38
CA LYS A 268 -10.91 -5.99 1.08
C LYS A 268 -9.59 -6.31 1.76
N LEU A 269 -8.84 -7.29 1.26
CA LEU A 269 -7.53 -7.66 1.83
C LEU A 269 -6.51 -6.52 1.76
N LEU A 270 -6.57 -5.61 0.77
CA LEU A 270 -5.69 -4.44 0.74
C LEU A 270 -6.07 -3.40 1.79
N VAL A 271 -7.36 -3.29 2.11
CA VAL A 271 -7.90 -2.38 3.13
C VAL A 271 -7.58 -2.87 4.55
N PHE A 272 -7.63 -4.18 4.76
CA PHE A 272 -7.42 -4.81 6.07
C PHE A 272 -6.05 -5.47 6.23
N SER A 273 -5.14 -5.36 5.26
CA SER A 273 -3.75 -5.80 5.45
C SER A 273 -3.02 -4.86 6.42
N ASP A 274 -2.31 -5.43 7.40
CA ASP A 274 -1.55 -4.76 8.46
C ASP A 274 -0.46 -3.76 7.98
N VAL A 275 -0.32 -3.52 6.68
CA VAL A 275 0.73 -2.65 6.14
C VAL A 275 0.44 -1.18 6.43
N ILE A 276 -0.83 -0.76 6.41
CA ILE A 276 -1.28 0.56 6.87
C ILE A 276 -2.70 0.38 7.40
N GLY A 277 -2.89 0.45 8.72
CA GLY A 277 -4.24 0.42 9.28
C GLY A 277 -5.04 1.61 8.74
N ILE A 278 -6.32 1.43 8.41
CA ILE A 278 -7.20 2.53 7.94
C ILE A 278 -7.17 3.72 8.92
N GLU A 279 -7.05 3.43 10.21
CA GLU A 279 -6.94 4.43 11.29
C GLU A 279 -5.61 5.23 11.26
N GLN A 280 -4.59 4.72 10.56
CA GLN A 280 -3.29 5.39 10.37
C GLN A 280 -3.25 6.21 9.08
N LEU A 281 -4.21 6.01 8.17
CA LEU A 281 -4.38 6.81 6.98
C LEU A 281 -4.99 8.16 7.42
N GLY A 282 -4.19 9.23 7.37
CA GLY A 282 -4.68 10.57 7.71
C GLY A 282 -5.88 11.01 6.85
N ASP A 283 -6.55 12.09 7.24
CA ASP A 283 -7.82 12.59 6.64
C ASP A 283 -7.82 12.66 5.10
N GLN A 284 -6.66 12.85 4.48
CA GLN A 284 -6.45 12.86 3.03
C GLN A 284 -6.82 11.55 2.30
N TYR A 285 -6.94 10.43 3.04
CA TYR A 285 -7.30 9.10 2.53
C TYR A 285 -8.72 8.66 2.95
N PHE A 286 -9.51 9.58 3.51
CA PHE A 286 -10.89 9.31 3.92
C PHE A 286 -11.76 8.71 2.79
N PRO A 287 -11.68 9.17 1.51
CA PRO A 287 -12.44 8.57 0.42
C PRO A 287 -12.11 7.09 0.20
N GLU A 288 -10.83 6.71 0.34
CA GLU A 288 -10.40 5.32 0.25
C GLU A 288 -10.89 4.47 1.43
N GLY A 289 -10.87 5.03 2.64
CA GLY A 289 -11.45 4.38 3.81
C GLY A 289 -12.95 4.13 3.66
N ASN A 290 -13.71 5.13 3.19
CA ASN A 290 -15.14 5.00 2.93
C ASN A 290 -15.43 3.95 1.85
N ALA A 291 -14.71 4.01 0.72
CA ALA A 291 -14.84 3.03 -0.34
C ALA A 291 -14.53 1.60 0.13
N GLY A 292 -13.60 1.43 1.07
CA GLY A 292 -13.30 0.14 1.70
C GLY A 292 -14.47 -0.41 2.50
N VAL A 293 -15.15 0.43 3.28
CA VAL A 293 -16.37 0.05 4.03
C VAL A 293 -17.50 -0.29 3.08
N VAL A 294 -17.77 0.57 2.08
CA VAL A 294 -18.82 0.33 1.08
C VAL A 294 -18.57 -0.95 0.30
N LEU A 295 -17.32 -1.26 -0.05
CA LEU A 295 -16.97 -2.54 -0.68
C LEU A 295 -17.17 -3.73 0.25
N HIS A 296 -16.99 -3.57 1.56
CA HIS A 296 -17.27 -4.64 2.51
C HIS A 296 -18.76 -4.98 2.52
N ASP A 297 -19.62 -3.98 2.63
CA ASP A 297 -21.08 -4.16 2.60
C ASP A 297 -21.52 -4.81 1.27
N SER A 298 -20.92 -4.36 0.16
CA SER A 298 -21.12 -4.94 -1.17
C SER A 298 -20.77 -6.43 -1.24
N VAL A 299 -19.72 -6.89 -0.53
CA VAL A 299 -19.38 -8.32 -0.47
C VAL A 299 -20.47 -9.11 0.25
N GLU A 300 -20.99 -8.59 1.36
CA GLU A 300 -22.03 -9.29 2.14
C GLU A 300 -23.29 -9.51 1.30
N ASP A 301 -23.72 -8.49 0.55
CA ASP A 301 -24.86 -8.62 -0.35
C ASP A 301 -24.60 -9.65 -1.47
N VAL A 302 -23.40 -9.69 -2.05
CA VAL A 302 -23.06 -10.67 -3.10
C VAL A 302 -22.97 -12.11 -2.53
N GLU A 303 -22.47 -12.26 -1.30
CA GLU A 303 -22.46 -13.54 -0.58
C GLU A 303 -23.89 -14.05 -0.32
N GLU A 304 -24.79 -13.16 0.11
CA GLU A 304 -26.20 -13.50 0.31
C GLU A 304 -26.88 -13.86 -1.02
N ALA A 305 -26.62 -13.11 -2.10
CA ALA A 305 -27.13 -13.44 -3.43
C ALA A 305 -26.68 -14.83 -3.90
N PHE A 306 -25.41 -15.20 -3.64
CA PHE A 306 -24.88 -16.52 -3.94
C PHE A 306 -25.59 -17.61 -3.15
N ALA A 307 -25.77 -17.41 -1.83
CA ALA A 307 -26.48 -18.36 -0.97
C ALA A 307 -27.93 -18.59 -1.44
N MET A 308 -28.62 -17.52 -1.84
CA MET A 308 -29.98 -17.59 -2.38
C MET A 308 -30.06 -18.32 -3.72
N VAL A 309 -29.07 -18.15 -4.60
CA VAL A 309 -28.96 -18.95 -5.84
C VAL A 309 -28.83 -20.44 -5.54
N ASP A 310 -27.97 -20.81 -4.60
CA ASP A 310 -27.77 -22.22 -4.22
C ASP A 310 -29.01 -22.82 -3.54
N SER A 311 -29.73 -22.04 -2.73
CA SER A 311 -31.01 -22.43 -2.14
C SER A 311 -32.08 -22.65 -3.21
N CYS A 312 -32.23 -21.72 -4.15
CA CYS A 312 -33.14 -21.83 -5.30
C CYS A 312 -32.86 -23.11 -6.11
N ARG A 313 -31.59 -23.41 -6.40
CA ARG A 313 -31.19 -24.65 -7.09
C ARG A 313 -31.63 -25.90 -6.34
N SER A 314 -31.48 -25.90 -5.02
CA SER A 314 -31.87 -27.02 -4.17
C SER A 314 -33.38 -27.29 -4.22
N HIS A 315 -34.20 -26.24 -4.18
CA HIS A 315 -35.66 -26.34 -4.37
C HIS A 315 -36.03 -26.89 -5.76
N LEU A 316 -35.35 -26.43 -6.82
CA LEU A 316 -35.61 -26.89 -8.18
C LEU A 316 -35.20 -28.35 -8.41
N ASP A 317 -34.11 -28.80 -7.79
CA ASP A 317 -33.72 -30.21 -7.78
C ASP A 317 -34.77 -31.07 -7.05
N ALA A 318 -35.34 -30.57 -5.94
CA ALA A 318 -36.46 -31.23 -5.26
C ALA A 318 -37.70 -31.32 -6.16
N VAL A 319 -38.04 -30.27 -6.91
CA VAL A 319 -39.13 -30.30 -7.89
C VAL A 319 -38.88 -31.35 -8.97
N LEU A 320 -37.66 -31.45 -9.50
CA LEU A 320 -37.32 -32.48 -10.51
C LEU A 320 -37.53 -33.90 -9.96
N LEU A 321 -37.16 -34.15 -8.70
CA LEU A 321 -37.40 -35.43 -8.03
C LEU A 321 -38.90 -35.71 -7.87
N LEU A 322 -39.69 -34.72 -7.44
CA LEU A 322 -41.14 -34.87 -7.26
C LEU A 322 -41.85 -35.16 -8.60
N LEU A 323 -41.40 -34.55 -9.70
CA LEU A 323 -41.92 -34.81 -11.04
C LEU A 323 -41.73 -36.26 -11.52
N ASP A 324 -40.77 -37.00 -10.96
CA ASP A 324 -40.56 -38.42 -11.24
C ASP A 324 -41.52 -39.33 -10.45
N HIS A 325 -42.29 -38.76 -9.52
CA HIS A 325 -43.20 -39.49 -8.65
C HIS A 325 -44.65 -38.94 -8.68
N PRO A 326 -45.30 -38.87 -9.86
CA PRO A 326 -46.61 -38.22 -10.05
C PRO A 326 -47.79 -38.92 -9.35
N ARG A 327 -47.56 -40.09 -8.74
CA ARG A 327 -48.58 -40.87 -8.02
C ARG A 327 -48.56 -40.64 -6.51
N LEU A 328 -47.64 -39.82 -6.00
CA LEU A 328 -47.57 -39.49 -4.59
C LEU A 328 -48.78 -38.59 -4.21
N PRO A 329 -49.53 -38.93 -3.16
CA PRO A 329 -50.63 -38.08 -2.71
C PRO A 329 -50.12 -36.69 -2.33
N GLY A 330 -50.75 -35.64 -2.88
CA GLY A 330 -50.38 -34.24 -2.58
C GLY A 330 -49.12 -33.74 -3.27
N VAL A 331 -48.53 -34.50 -4.20
CA VAL A 331 -47.29 -34.13 -4.91
C VAL A 331 -47.39 -32.78 -5.63
N ASP A 332 -48.55 -32.47 -6.21
CA ASP A 332 -48.76 -31.19 -6.91
C ASP A 332 -48.68 -29.99 -5.94
N GLY A 333 -49.17 -30.16 -4.69
CA GLY A 333 -49.07 -29.14 -3.65
C GLY A 333 -47.62 -28.93 -3.20
N LEU A 334 -46.87 -30.02 -3.01
CA LEU A 334 -45.44 -29.95 -2.69
C LEU A 334 -44.64 -29.30 -3.81
N ILE A 335 -44.91 -29.64 -5.08
CA ILE A 335 -44.27 -28.99 -6.23
C ILE A 335 -44.56 -27.49 -6.23
N GLN A 336 -45.80 -27.07 -5.95
CA GLN A 336 -46.15 -25.65 -5.88
C GLN A 336 -45.45 -24.93 -4.72
N GLU A 337 -45.33 -25.56 -3.56
CA GLU A 337 -44.59 -25.01 -2.41
C GLU A 337 -43.10 -24.83 -2.74
N GLU A 338 -42.46 -25.84 -3.31
CA GLU A 338 -41.04 -25.79 -3.70
C GLU A 338 -40.79 -24.76 -4.82
N LEU A 339 -41.69 -24.65 -5.80
CA LEU A 339 -41.59 -23.63 -6.85
C LEU A 339 -41.78 -22.21 -6.28
N ALA A 340 -42.65 -22.03 -5.29
CA ALA A 340 -42.85 -20.74 -4.62
C ALA A 340 -41.64 -20.37 -3.76
N ALA A 341 -41.03 -21.32 -3.06
CA ALA A 341 -39.78 -21.12 -2.33
C ALA A 341 -38.63 -20.76 -3.27
N ALA A 342 -38.47 -21.51 -4.38
CA ALA A 342 -37.48 -21.21 -5.41
C ALA A 342 -37.64 -19.80 -6.01
N ASP A 343 -38.88 -19.34 -6.24
CA ASP A 343 -39.13 -17.98 -6.73
C ASP A 343 -38.80 -16.92 -5.68
N GLY A 344 -39.11 -17.17 -4.41
CA GLY A 344 -38.74 -16.29 -3.29
C GLY A 344 -37.22 -16.12 -3.16
N ASP A 345 -36.48 -17.21 -3.18
CA ASP A 345 -35.02 -17.20 -3.14
C ASP A 345 -34.43 -16.51 -4.38
N LEU A 346 -35.01 -16.75 -5.56
CA LEU A 346 -34.57 -16.10 -6.78
C LEU A 346 -34.79 -14.57 -6.74
N GLN A 347 -35.93 -14.11 -6.23
CA GLN A 347 -36.19 -12.68 -6.03
C GLN A 347 -35.22 -12.05 -5.02
N ALA A 348 -34.92 -12.75 -3.92
CA ALA A 348 -33.93 -12.31 -2.94
C ALA A 348 -32.53 -12.23 -3.56
N ALA A 349 -32.13 -13.23 -4.35
CA ALA A 349 -30.86 -13.23 -5.07
C ALA A 349 -30.72 -12.03 -6.03
N ILE A 350 -31.79 -11.68 -6.75
CA ILE A 350 -31.82 -10.51 -7.64
C ILE A 350 -31.61 -9.23 -6.83
N GLY A 351 -32.37 -9.04 -5.75
CA GLY A 351 -32.28 -7.83 -4.93
C GLY A 351 -30.90 -7.64 -4.31
N ASN A 352 -30.31 -8.71 -3.77
CA ASN A 352 -28.97 -8.68 -3.19
C ASN A 352 -27.89 -8.43 -4.26
N ALA A 353 -28.01 -9.01 -5.45
CA ALA A 353 -27.08 -8.74 -6.54
C ALA A 353 -27.16 -7.28 -7.04
N GLU A 354 -28.36 -6.67 -7.04
CA GLU A 354 -28.56 -5.26 -7.36
C GLU A 354 -27.91 -4.35 -6.30
N LEU A 355 -28.19 -4.58 -5.02
CA LEU A 355 -27.59 -3.82 -3.91
C LEU A 355 -26.06 -3.91 -3.92
N GLY A 356 -25.52 -5.12 -4.04
CA GLY A 356 -24.08 -5.32 -4.15
C GLY A 356 -23.48 -4.54 -5.33
N THR A 357 -24.17 -4.50 -6.47
CA THR A 357 -23.72 -3.73 -7.65
C THR A 357 -23.74 -2.23 -7.41
N GLU A 358 -24.81 -1.71 -6.81
CA GLU A 358 -24.94 -0.29 -6.47
C GLU A 358 -23.84 0.17 -5.51
N LEU A 359 -23.57 -0.62 -4.46
CA LEU A 359 -22.51 -0.33 -3.49
C LEU A 359 -21.12 -0.34 -4.14
N ALA A 360 -20.81 -1.33 -4.98
CA ALA A 360 -19.53 -1.38 -5.68
C ALA A 360 -19.33 -0.17 -6.63
N VAL A 361 -20.40 0.28 -7.29
CA VAL A 361 -20.38 1.49 -8.12
C VAL A 361 -20.19 2.73 -7.25
N GLY A 362 -20.84 2.82 -6.10
CA GLY A 362 -20.65 3.88 -5.11
C GLY A 362 -19.20 3.97 -4.62
N ALA A 363 -18.61 2.85 -4.21
CA ALA A 363 -17.21 2.78 -3.80
C ALA A 363 -16.25 3.26 -4.91
N ARG A 364 -16.55 2.94 -6.18
CA ARG A 364 -15.79 3.47 -7.31
C ARG A 364 -15.93 4.97 -7.46
N GLN A 365 -17.12 5.54 -7.27
CA GLN A 365 -17.34 6.98 -7.37
C GLN A 365 -16.56 7.73 -6.29
N ASP A 366 -16.53 7.21 -5.06
CA ASP A 366 -15.77 7.78 -3.95
C ASP A 366 -14.28 7.88 -4.27
N VAL A 367 -13.68 6.83 -4.86
CA VAL A 367 -12.27 6.86 -5.23
C VAL A 367 -11.96 7.59 -6.54
N SER A 368 -12.95 7.74 -7.43
CA SER A 368 -12.78 8.44 -8.73
C SER A 368 -13.01 9.95 -8.64
N GLY A 369 -13.78 10.39 -7.63
CA GLY A 369 -14.05 11.80 -7.36
C GLY A 369 -13.03 12.48 -6.44
N ALA A 370 -12.18 11.70 -5.77
CA ALA A 370 -11.11 12.18 -4.91
C ALA A 370 -9.85 12.54 -5.72
N ASN A 371 -9.88 13.72 -6.35
CA ASN A 371 -8.68 14.37 -6.91
C ASN A 371 -8.18 15.46 -5.96
#